data_AF-A0ABD0NJR3-F1
#
_entry.id   AF-A0ABD0NJR3-F1
#
_cell.length_a   1.000
_cell.length_b   1.000
_cell.length_c   1.000
_cell.angle_alpha   90.00
_cell.angle_beta   90.00
_cell.angle_gamma   90.00
#
_symmetry.space_group_name_H-M   'P 1'
#
loop_
_entity.id
_entity.type
_entity.pdbx_description
1 polymer ?
#
loop_
_entity_poly.entity_id
_entity_poly.type
_entity_poly.pdbx_seq_one_letter_code
_entity_poly.pdbx_strand_id
1 'polypeptide(L)' 'DICTDAQCKDANGKFTDRLALDHPTGSLTIKNIRTTDSGIYKLQITRSGMGISITKTFN' A
#
# COMPACT_ATOMS: atom_id res chain seq x y z
N ASP A 1 10.11 -13.11 3.89
CA ASP A 1 8.74 -12.90 4.38
C ASP A 1 8.08 -11.74 3.67
N ILE A 2 7.24 -12.10 2.70
CA ILE A 2 6.28 -11.24 2.02
C ILE A 2 5.13 -11.02 3.01
N CYS A 3 4.46 -9.86 3.00
CA CYS A 3 3.29 -9.61 3.85
C CYS A 3 2.43 -10.88 3.98
N THR A 4 2.15 -11.34 5.20
CA THR A 4 1.08 -12.34 5.36
C THR A 4 -0.23 -11.70 4.90
N ASP A 5 -0.94 -12.38 3.98
CA ASP A 5 -2.12 -11.95 3.23
C ASP A 5 -3.23 -11.22 4.01
N ALA A 6 -3.21 -11.22 5.34
CA ALA A 6 -4.12 -10.46 6.18
C ALA A 6 -3.73 -8.97 6.36
N GLN A 7 -2.46 -8.61 6.21
CA GLN A 7 -1.95 -7.26 6.54
C GLN A 7 -1.88 -6.30 5.34
N CYS A 8 -1.90 -6.84 4.12
CA CYS A 8 -1.77 -6.07 2.88
C CYS A 8 -3.04 -6.21 2.01
N LYS A 9 -4.22 -6.33 2.63
CA LYS A 9 -5.51 -6.19 1.94
C LYS A 9 -5.89 -4.72 1.91
N ASP A 10 -6.02 -4.15 0.72
CA ASP A 10 -6.68 -2.86 0.59
C ASP A 10 -8.17 -2.99 0.93
N ALA A 11 -8.78 -1.93 1.45
CA ALA A 11 -10.18 -1.94 1.91
C ALA A 11 -11.19 -2.33 0.81
N ASN A 12 -10.79 -2.24 -0.47
CA ASN A 12 -11.64 -2.50 -1.63
C ASN A 12 -11.24 -3.80 -2.36
N GLY A 13 -10.25 -4.53 -1.85
CA GLY A 13 -9.63 -5.68 -2.51
C GLY A 13 -9.07 -5.43 -3.92
N LYS A 14 -8.91 -4.18 -4.37
CA LYS A 14 -8.52 -3.81 -5.75
C LYS A 14 -7.15 -4.36 -6.13
N PHE A 15 -6.23 -4.42 -5.17
CA PHE A 15 -4.84 -4.81 -5.32
C PHE A 15 -4.51 -6.10 -4.56
N THR A 16 -5.52 -6.86 -4.13
CA THR A 16 -5.34 -8.21 -3.56
C THR A 16 -4.44 -9.05 -4.46
N ASP A 17 -3.48 -9.78 -3.86
CA ASP A 17 -2.47 -10.61 -4.52
C ASP A 17 -1.49 -9.85 -5.45
N ARG A 18 -1.64 -8.53 -5.59
CA ARG A 18 -0.80 -7.67 -6.43
C ARG A 18 0.09 -6.73 -5.60
N LEU A 19 -0.08 -6.67 -4.28
CA LEU A 19 0.77 -5.87 -3.40
C LEU A 19 2.00 -6.65 -2.93
N ALA A 20 3.16 -5.99 -2.94
CA ALA A 20 4.40 -6.52 -2.37
C ALA A 20 5.10 -5.45 -1.56
N LEU A 21 5.39 -5.75 -0.29
CA LEU A 21 6.16 -4.88 0.60
C LEU A 21 7.58 -5.41 0.75
N ASP A 22 8.55 -4.56 0.45
CA ASP A 22 9.95 -4.79 0.76
C ASP A 22 10.27 -4.27 2.16
N HIS A 23 10.44 -5.17 3.13
CA HIS A 23 10.64 -4.80 4.53
C HIS A 23 11.93 -4.01 4.81
N PRO A 24 13.09 -4.35 4.22
CA PRO A 24 14.32 -3.57 4.34
C PRO A 24 14.18 -2.08 3.99
N THR A 25 13.49 -1.76 2.89
CA THR A 25 13.38 -0.38 2.40
C THR A 25 12.05 0.30 2.75
N GLY A 26 11.03 -0.49 3.11
CA GLY A 26 9.66 -0.03 3.24
C GLY A 26 8.95 0.23 1.90
N SER A 27 9.50 -0.25 0.78
CA SER A 27 8.93 -0.01 -0.55
C SER A 27 7.68 -0.85 -0.79
N LEU A 28 6.55 -0.20 -1.09
CA LEU A 28 5.32 -0.86 -1.49
C LEU A 28 5.20 -0.86 -3.02
N THR A 29 5.15 -2.05 -3.62
CA THR A 29 5.00 -2.26 -5.06
C THR A 29 3.63 -2.80 -5.38
N ILE A 30 2.96 -2.23 -6.39
CA ILE A 30 1.76 -2.80 -7.01
C ILE A 30 2.19 -3.50 -8.31
N LYS A 31 1.98 -4.80 -8.38
CA LYS A 31 2.32 -5.65 -9.54
C LYS A 31 1.19 -5.63 -10.56
N ASN A 32 1.52 -5.88 -11.84
CA ASN A 32 0.55 -6.06 -12.92
C ASN A 32 -0.47 -4.91 -13.04
N ILE A 33 0.02 -3.66 -13.08
CA ILE A 33 -0.80 -2.45 -13.27
C ILE A 33 -1.56 -2.52 -14.60
N ARG A 34 -2.84 -2.15 -14.56
CA ARG A 34 -3.73 -2.05 -15.72
C ARG A 34 -4.16 -0.60 -15.93
N THR A 35 -4.69 -0.27 -17.11
CA THR A 35 -5.25 1.07 -17.38
C THR A 35 -6.39 1.44 -16.43
N THR A 36 -7.15 0.45 -15.94
CA THR A 36 -8.20 0.61 -14.92
C THR A 36 -7.66 0.92 -13.52
N ASP A 37 -6.36 0.71 -13.28
CA ASP A 37 -5.72 1.09 -12.02
C ASP A 37 -5.32 2.57 -12.00
N SER A 38 -5.44 3.30 -13.11
CA SER A 38 -5.18 4.73 -13.19
C SER A 38 -5.99 5.53 -12.16
N GLY A 39 -5.38 6.59 -11.63
CA GLY A 39 -6.00 7.48 -10.66
C GLY A 39 -4.97 8.00 -9.67
N ILE A 40 -5.48 8.74 -8.69
CA ILE A 40 -4.67 9.34 -7.62
C ILE A 40 -4.38 8.27 -6.57
N TYR A 41 -3.10 8.14 -6.20
CA TYR A 41 -2.67 7.23 -5.15
C TYR A 41 -2.39 8.03 -3.86
N LYS A 42 -2.95 7.58 -2.74
CA LYS A 42 -2.75 8.20 -1.43
C LYS A 42 -2.07 7.21 -0.48
N LEU A 43 -0.85 7.54 -0.07
CA LEU A 43 -0.12 6.81 0.95
C LEU A 43 -0.41 7.42 2.32
N GLN A 44 -0.90 6.61 3.25
CA GLN A 44 -1.13 7.00 4.64
C GLN A 44 -0.32 6.11 5.57
N ILE A 45 0.61 6.71 6.31
CA ILE A 45 1.42 6.02 7.32
C ILE A 45 0.96 6.50 8.68
N THR A 46 0.47 5.58 9.51
CA THR A 46 -0.01 5.90 10.87
C THR A 46 0.81 5.18 11.93
N ARG A 47 1.08 5.86 13.04
CA ARG A 47 1.70 5.27 14.23
C ARG A 47 0.78 5.51 15.43
N SER A 48 -0.09 4.54 15.72
CA SER A 48 -1.21 4.65 16.68
C SER A 48 -0.80 5.06 18.09
N GLY A 49 0.40 4.72 18.54
CA GLY A 49 0.89 5.10 19.88
C GLY A 49 1.48 6.51 19.99
N MET A 50 1.66 7.23 18.87
CA MET A 50 2.34 8.53 18.85
C MET A 50 1.53 9.64 18.17
N GLY A 51 0.32 9.33 17.69
CA GLY A 51 -0.54 10.29 16.98
C GLY A 51 0.01 10.77 15.64
N ILE A 52 1.05 10.12 15.11
CA ILE A 52 1.68 10.51 13.85
C ILE A 52 0.87 9.92 12.69
N SER A 53 0.42 10.79 11.79
CA SER A 53 -0.19 10.44 10.52
C SER A 53 0.48 11.24 9.40
N ILE A 54 1.19 10.55 8.52
CA ILE A 54 1.81 11.15 7.33
C ILE A 54 0.98 10.75 6.13
N THR A 55 0.59 11.73 5.33
CA THR A 55 -0.15 11.54 4.09
C THR A 55 0.65 12.08 2.91
N LYS A 56 0.80 11.27 1.86
CA LYS A 56 1.38 11.69 0.59
C LYS A 56 0.48 11.29 -0.57
N THR A 57 0.31 12.21 -1.51
CA THR A 57 -0.45 11.99 -2.74
C THR A 57 0.51 11.86 -3.91
N PHE A 58 0.28 10.87 -4.76
CA PHE A 58 0.98 10.65 -6.02
C PHE A 58 -0.03 10.77 -7.16
N ASN A 59 0.32 11.58 -8.15
CA ASN A 59 -0.45 11.78 -9.37
C ASN A 59 0.05 10.85 -10.48
#